data_AF-A0A7S1BVK4-F1
#
_entry.id   AF-A0A7S1BVK4-F1
#
_cell.length_a   1.000
_cell.length_b   1.000
_cell.length_c   1.000
_cell.angle_alpha   90.00
_cell.angle_beta   90.00
_cell.angle_gamma   90.00
#
_symmetry.space_group_name_H-M   'P 1'
#
loop_
_entity.id
_entity.type
_entity.pdbx_description
1 polymer ?
#
loop_
_entity_poly.entity_id
_entity_poly.type
_entity_poly.pdbx_seq_one_letter_code
_entity_poly.pdbx_strand_id
1 'polypeptide(L)'
;TGKKKQNSKKKKKSGAAAAPKPIERSDPKETEAILRNAAVLSSLNDLRSSLPSPVRGAVSHYTAKDQPGDIAEALSLMVRGADVVHGTATKFSLVSKASIGDSAGLSEDILRGSQYICTALVVLCEDHDPIVTDTTSQPAIGGGGGCDLPLQKYLHDATASVLTASASLVGAFASSDFDAPALNLTSKGDNQAAQLTGVVWSACDGLRKTCPTNNRTAYRRHLFRVAGDVNATIEEFTQMLDQGVREEDEKNGEVPDEDEGDDDDDGWDDFCAGDEDFLYSEVELDVARAAVGLAKCSRGAMNVALASIDAAGMKAVTCDDVTIKENLLAWASAVFSAAEKIGTNVTDFGSLLYPPLEIISEGEEGECALVLALQSQHDALISFFSVVICDENDDDKEWIGFHEDLFFKIKDRRNLEFELPDATSELAKKLSLATKTRLKEALEGILKIR
;
A
#
# COMPACT_ATOMS: atom_id res chain seq x y z
N THR A 1 -65.88 33.46 13.41
CA THR A 1 -66.21 34.88 13.12
C THR A 1 -65.00 35.59 12.51
N GLY A 2 -65.12 35.91 11.21
CA GLY A 2 -64.34 36.89 10.44
C GLY A 2 -62.81 36.94 10.52
N LYS A 3 -62.11 36.39 9.52
CA LYS A 3 -60.78 36.92 9.09
C LYS A 3 -60.67 37.01 7.57
N LYS A 4 -60.39 38.23 7.12
CA LYS A 4 -60.24 38.72 5.74
C LYS A 4 -59.11 37.99 5.00
N LYS A 5 -59.40 37.47 3.80
CA LYS A 5 -58.40 37.13 2.78
C LYS A 5 -57.92 38.42 2.11
N GLN A 6 -56.68 38.84 2.37
CA GLN A 6 -56.00 39.86 1.58
C GLN A 6 -55.24 39.18 0.44
N ASN A 7 -55.70 39.41 -0.79
CA ASN A 7 -54.96 39.14 -2.02
C ASN A 7 -53.81 40.15 -2.15
N SER A 8 -52.57 39.71 -1.94
CA SER A 8 -51.38 40.47 -2.28
C SER A 8 -50.98 40.20 -3.74
N LYS A 9 -51.21 41.19 -4.61
CA LYS A 9 -50.68 41.22 -5.98
C LYS A 9 -49.15 41.25 -5.93
N LYS A 10 -48.52 40.12 -6.26
CA LYS A 10 -47.07 39.97 -6.43
C LYS A 10 -46.64 40.72 -7.71
N LYS A 11 -46.17 41.96 -7.56
CA LYS A 11 -45.61 42.78 -8.65
C LYS A 11 -44.24 42.19 -9.04
N LYS A 12 -44.21 41.46 -10.17
CA LYS A 12 -43.00 40.88 -10.77
C LYS A 12 -42.14 42.05 -11.30
N LYS A 13 -41.20 42.55 -10.47
CA LYS A 13 -40.12 43.43 -10.93
C LYS A 13 -39.15 42.55 -11.72
N SER A 14 -39.19 42.65 -13.05
CA SER A 14 -38.10 42.23 -13.92
C SER A 14 -36.90 43.12 -13.63
N GLY A 15 -36.04 42.69 -12.70
CA GLY A 15 -34.71 43.28 -12.56
C GLY A 15 -33.96 42.95 -13.84
N ALA A 16 -33.63 43.96 -14.63
CA ALA A 16 -32.62 43.83 -15.67
C ALA A 16 -31.36 43.31 -14.99
N ALA A 17 -30.90 42.12 -15.38
CA ALA A 17 -29.61 41.59 -14.96
C ALA A 17 -28.57 42.64 -15.38
N ALA A 18 -27.94 43.29 -14.40
CA ALA A 18 -26.82 44.16 -14.66
C ALA A 18 -25.80 43.36 -15.47
N ALA A 19 -25.36 43.90 -16.60
CA ALA A 19 -24.34 43.27 -17.41
C ALA A 19 -23.14 42.92 -16.51
N PRO A 20 -22.55 41.70 -16.64
CA PRO A 20 -21.38 41.34 -15.86
C PRO A 20 -20.32 42.42 -16.06
N LYS A 21 -19.85 42.99 -14.95
CA LYS A 21 -18.78 43.98 -15.00
C LYS A 21 -17.59 43.34 -15.74
N PRO A 22 -16.92 44.07 -16.64
CA PRO A 22 -15.73 43.55 -17.30
C PRO A 22 -14.74 43.12 -16.21
N ILE A 23 -14.26 41.89 -16.32
CA ILE A 23 -13.22 41.32 -15.46
C ILE A 23 -12.05 42.29 -15.50
N GLU A 24 -11.69 42.89 -14.36
CA GLU A 24 -10.51 43.72 -14.26
C GLU A 24 -9.31 42.89 -14.69
N ARG A 25 -8.53 43.41 -15.65
CA ARG A 25 -7.29 42.77 -16.08
C ARG A 25 -6.43 42.56 -14.84
N SER A 26 -6.08 41.30 -14.58
CA SER A 26 -5.27 40.91 -13.42
C SER A 26 -3.98 41.71 -13.34
N ASP A 27 -3.58 42.09 -12.12
CA ASP A 27 -2.25 42.63 -11.89
C ASP A 27 -1.24 41.51 -12.20
N PRO A 28 -0.29 41.70 -13.14
CA PRO A 28 0.70 40.69 -13.48
C PRO A 28 1.48 40.18 -12.26
N LYS A 29 1.61 40.99 -11.20
CA LYS A 29 2.26 40.58 -9.95
C LYS A 29 1.50 39.50 -9.19
N GLU A 30 0.17 39.50 -9.27
CA GLU A 30 -0.67 38.53 -8.57
C GLU A 30 -0.63 37.18 -9.28
N THR A 31 -0.69 37.17 -10.61
CA THR A 31 -0.49 35.96 -11.42
C THR A 31 0.92 35.38 -11.20
N GLU A 32 1.95 36.22 -11.15
CA GLU A 32 3.32 35.80 -10.84
C GLU A 32 3.42 35.18 -9.43
N ALA A 33 2.71 35.73 -8.44
CA ALA A 33 2.68 35.17 -7.09
C ALA A 33 2.06 33.76 -7.06
N ILE A 34 0.96 33.53 -7.80
CA ILE A 34 0.31 32.20 -7.90
C ILE A 34 1.25 31.21 -8.59
N LEU A 35 1.89 31.60 -9.69
CA LEU A 35 2.89 30.77 -10.40
C LEU A 35 4.06 30.39 -9.49
N ARG A 36 4.60 31.35 -8.76
CA ARG A 36 5.66 31.11 -7.77
C ARG A 36 5.21 30.12 -6.71
N ASN A 37 4.00 30.27 -6.18
CA ASN A 37 3.48 29.36 -5.15
C ASN A 37 3.29 27.94 -5.69
N ALA A 38 2.81 27.78 -6.93
CA ALA A 38 2.73 26.48 -7.61
C ALA A 38 4.12 25.84 -7.76
N ALA A 39 5.13 26.62 -8.17
CA ALA A 39 6.51 26.13 -8.29
C ALA A 39 7.07 25.67 -6.93
N VAL A 40 6.82 26.43 -5.86
CA VAL A 40 7.25 26.04 -4.50
C VAL A 40 6.57 24.77 -4.04
N LEU A 41 5.27 24.58 -4.32
CA LEU A 41 4.56 23.33 -4.01
C LEU A 41 5.19 22.11 -4.71
N SER A 42 5.57 22.26 -5.98
CA SER A 42 6.32 21.22 -6.71
C SER A 42 7.70 20.99 -6.08
N SER A 43 8.44 22.04 -5.75
CA SER A 43 9.74 21.90 -5.09
C SER A 43 9.65 21.26 -3.70
N LEU A 44 8.57 21.48 -2.94
CA LEU A 44 8.31 20.78 -1.69
C LEU A 44 8.12 19.27 -1.92
N ASN A 45 7.46 18.89 -3.01
CA ASN A 45 7.28 17.49 -3.38
C ASN A 45 8.62 16.84 -3.80
N ASP A 46 9.49 17.58 -4.47
CA ASP A 46 10.84 17.13 -4.83
C ASP A 46 11.72 16.99 -3.57
N LEU A 47 11.69 17.99 -2.68
CA LEU A 47 12.41 17.96 -1.40
C LEU A 47 11.96 16.78 -0.53
N ARG A 48 10.65 16.52 -0.48
CA ARG A 48 10.08 15.35 0.18
C ARG A 48 10.65 14.05 -0.39
N SER A 49 10.87 13.98 -1.70
CA SER A 49 11.50 12.81 -2.35
C SER A 49 13.00 12.68 -2.04
N SER A 50 13.65 13.75 -1.60
CA SER A 50 15.04 13.76 -1.15
C SER A 50 15.23 13.45 0.34
N LEU A 51 14.13 13.36 1.11
CA LEU A 51 14.19 12.91 2.50
C LEU A 51 14.82 11.51 2.52
N PRO A 52 15.70 11.22 3.48
CA PRO A 52 16.36 9.92 3.56
C PRO A 52 15.31 8.82 3.52
N SER A 53 15.57 7.80 2.70
CA SER A 53 14.76 6.58 2.71
C SER A 53 14.72 6.10 4.17
N PRO A 54 13.54 5.73 4.70
CA PRO A 54 13.38 5.42 6.12
C PRO A 54 14.47 4.45 6.56
N VAL A 55 15.38 4.92 7.41
CA VAL A 55 16.42 4.07 7.98
C VAL A 55 15.72 3.12 8.94
N ARG A 56 16.18 1.87 9.03
CA ARG A 56 15.65 0.91 10.02
C ARG A 56 16.02 1.37 11.43
N GLY A 57 15.24 2.29 11.97
CA GLY A 57 15.30 2.73 13.35
C GLY A 57 14.67 1.70 14.30
N ALA A 58 14.90 1.88 15.60
CA ALA A 58 14.26 1.07 16.63
C ALA A 58 12.73 1.24 16.53
N VAL A 59 12.06 0.15 16.19
CA VAL A 59 10.60 0.07 16.06
C VAL A 59 9.94 0.56 17.33
N SER A 60 8.90 1.37 17.20
CA SER A 60 8.07 1.78 18.33
C SER A 60 6.64 1.29 18.10
N HIS A 61 6.11 0.44 18.97
CA HIS A 61 4.75 -0.09 18.82
C HIS A 61 3.76 0.69 19.71
N TYR A 62 3.85 2.02 19.67
CA TYR A 62 2.98 2.86 20.48
C TYR A 62 1.52 2.78 20.01
N THR A 63 0.60 2.83 20.97
CA THR A 63 -0.82 3.06 20.70
C THR A 63 -1.09 4.57 20.69
N ALA A 64 -2.28 4.99 20.27
CA ALA A 64 -2.69 6.40 20.37
C ALA A 64 -2.65 6.95 21.81
N LYS A 65 -2.64 6.10 22.85
CA LYS A 65 -2.55 6.52 24.25
C LYS A 65 -1.12 6.71 24.74
N ASP A 66 -0.19 5.96 24.17
CA ASP A 66 1.22 5.88 24.61
C ASP A 66 2.15 6.57 23.62
N GLN A 67 1.57 7.37 22.73
CA GLN A 67 2.28 8.08 21.69
C GLN A 67 3.12 9.20 22.29
N PRO A 68 4.42 9.30 21.94
CA PRO A 68 5.25 10.44 22.32
C PRO A 68 4.61 11.77 21.92
N GLY A 69 4.73 12.77 22.80
CA GLY A 69 4.01 14.04 22.68
C GLY A 69 4.41 14.85 21.44
N ASP A 70 5.69 14.80 21.09
CA ASP A 70 6.26 15.34 19.85
C ASP A 70 5.66 14.70 18.59
N ILE A 71 5.56 13.37 18.54
CA ILE A 71 4.91 12.67 17.42
C ILE A 71 3.43 13.06 17.34
N ALA A 72 2.73 13.09 18.48
CA ALA A 72 1.32 13.47 18.53
C ALA A 72 1.10 14.91 18.05
N GLU A 73 1.97 15.83 18.45
CA GLU A 73 1.94 17.23 18.00
C GLU A 73 2.23 17.36 16.51
N ALA A 74 3.22 16.61 15.99
CA ALA A 74 3.55 16.59 14.57
C ALA A 74 2.39 16.03 13.73
N LEU A 75 1.77 14.91 14.11
CA LEU A 75 0.57 14.40 13.43
C LEU A 75 -0.60 15.39 13.51
N SER A 76 -0.79 16.06 14.65
CA SER A 76 -1.79 17.14 14.77
C SER A 76 -1.48 18.31 13.85
N LEU A 77 -0.22 18.70 13.71
CA LEU A 77 0.22 19.74 12.76
C LEU A 77 -0.07 19.33 11.32
N MET A 78 0.17 18.07 10.97
CA MET A 78 -0.14 17.51 9.65
C MET A 78 -1.64 17.58 9.33
N VAL A 79 -2.50 17.17 10.28
CA VAL A 79 -3.97 17.26 10.14
C VAL A 79 -4.43 18.72 10.02
N ARG A 80 -3.88 19.63 10.84
CA ARG A 80 -4.18 21.08 10.76
C ARG A 80 -3.79 21.65 9.39
N GLY A 81 -2.64 21.27 8.87
CA GLY A 81 -2.21 21.65 7.51
C GLY A 81 -3.20 21.17 6.45
N ALA A 82 -3.65 19.92 6.55
CA ALA A 82 -4.65 19.36 5.66
C ALA A 82 -6.01 20.08 5.75
N ASP A 83 -6.45 20.48 6.94
CA ASP A 83 -7.67 21.27 7.14
C ASP A 83 -7.59 22.64 6.45
N VAL A 84 -6.44 23.30 6.56
CA VAL A 84 -6.18 24.59 5.88
C VAL A 84 -6.23 24.41 4.36
N VAL A 85 -5.54 23.41 3.81
CA VAL A 85 -5.54 23.12 2.36
C VAL A 85 -6.95 22.79 1.89
N HIS A 86 -7.64 21.88 2.57
CA HIS A 86 -8.98 21.44 2.21
C HIS A 86 -10.00 22.58 2.23
N GLY A 87 -10.01 23.40 3.29
CA GLY A 87 -10.93 24.53 3.44
C GLY A 87 -10.65 25.65 2.44
N THR A 88 -9.37 25.88 2.14
CA THR A 88 -8.95 26.95 1.22
C THR A 88 -9.16 26.56 -0.24
N ALA A 89 -9.00 25.30 -0.62
CA ALA A 89 -9.12 24.83 -2.00
C ALA A 89 -10.46 25.22 -2.66
N THR A 90 -11.57 25.11 -1.91
CA THR A 90 -12.91 25.49 -2.40
C THR A 90 -13.04 26.98 -2.59
N LYS A 91 -12.53 27.75 -1.62
CA LYS A 91 -12.56 29.21 -1.69
C LYS A 91 -11.69 29.69 -2.85
N PHE A 92 -10.51 29.09 -3.02
CA PHE A 92 -9.60 29.36 -4.14
C PHE A 92 -10.30 29.11 -5.48
N SER A 93 -10.86 27.92 -5.71
CA SER A 93 -11.49 27.62 -7.01
C SER A 93 -12.71 28.49 -7.34
N LEU A 94 -13.46 28.95 -6.34
CA LEU A 94 -14.59 29.88 -6.53
C LEU A 94 -14.14 31.33 -6.75
N VAL A 95 -13.16 31.79 -5.96
CA VAL A 95 -12.69 33.18 -5.99
C VAL A 95 -11.78 33.44 -7.19
N SER A 96 -10.91 32.50 -7.56
CA SER A 96 -10.03 32.62 -8.73
C SER A 96 -10.79 32.79 -10.05
N LYS A 97 -12.06 32.37 -10.11
CA LYS A 97 -12.94 32.64 -11.26
C LYS A 97 -13.46 34.08 -11.30
N ALA A 98 -13.49 34.76 -10.16
CA ALA A 98 -14.09 36.08 -10.01
C ALA A 98 -13.05 37.21 -9.89
N SER A 99 -11.92 36.94 -9.24
CA SER A 99 -10.87 37.92 -8.91
C SER A 99 -9.53 37.20 -8.73
N ILE A 100 -8.52 37.61 -9.50
CA ILE A 100 -7.16 37.07 -9.41
C ILE A 100 -6.41 37.65 -8.20
N GLY A 101 -6.71 38.87 -7.77
CA GLY A 101 -6.04 39.45 -6.60
C GLY A 101 -6.38 38.77 -5.29
N ASP A 102 -7.65 38.39 -5.13
CA ASP A 102 -8.06 37.62 -3.95
C ASP A 102 -7.55 36.17 -4.00
N SER A 103 -7.23 35.63 -5.18
CA SER A 103 -6.71 34.27 -5.32
C SER A 103 -5.23 34.15 -4.97
N ALA A 104 -4.43 35.22 -5.12
CA ALA A 104 -3.04 35.23 -4.69
C ALA A 104 -2.90 34.92 -3.18
N GLY A 105 -3.68 35.60 -2.33
CA GLY A 105 -3.68 35.33 -0.88
C GLY A 105 -4.16 33.91 -0.54
N LEU A 106 -5.17 33.41 -1.24
CA LEU A 106 -5.67 32.04 -1.05
C LEU A 106 -4.67 30.97 -1.51
N SER A 107 -3.88 31.24 -2.57
CA SER A 107 -2.79 30.36 -2.97
C SER A 107 -1.68 30.31 -1.92
N GLU A 108 -1.43 31.43 -1.21
CA GLU A 108 -0.49 31.48 -0.09
C GLU A 108 -0.99 30.67 1.11
N ASP A 109 -2.29 30.71 1.41
CA ASP A 109 -2.90 29.88 2.45
C ASP A 109 -2.78 28.37 2.13
N ILE A 110 -2.99 27.97 0.87
CA ILE A 110 -2.75 26.58 0.41
C ILE A 110 -1.28 26.19 0.59
N LEU A 111 -0.36 27.08 0.22
CA LEU A 111 1.07 26.87 0.40
C LEU A 111 1.43 26.72 1.89
N ARG A 112 0.90 27.58 2.76
CA ARG A 112 1.14 27.52 4.21
C ARG A 112 0.61 26.21 4.83
N GLY A 113 -0.58 25.78 4.43
CA GLY A 113 -1.11 24.47 4.84
C GLY A 113 -0.22 23.32 4.39
N SER A 114 0.28 23.36 3.15
CA SER A 114 1.23 22.39 2.61
C SER A 114 2.58 22.38 3.36
N GLN A 115 3.07 23.56 3.76
CA GLN A 115 4.28 23.68 4.57
C GLN A 115 4.10 23.04 5.95
N TYR A 116 2.96 23.22 6.62
CA TYR A 116 2.67 22.53 7.88
C TYR A 116 2.71 21.01 7.74
N ILE A 117 2.17 20.47 6.65
CA ILE A 117 2.23 19.03 6.34
C ILE A 117 3.69 18.58 6.18
N CYS A 118 4.48 19.29 5.37
CA CYS A 118 5.88 18.93 5.15
C CYS A 118 6.74 19.05 6.41
N THR A 119 6.57 20.12 7.21
CA THR A 119 7.29 20.30 8.47
C THR A 119 6.95 19.17 9.44
N ALA A 120 5.67 18.80 9.55
CA ALA A 120 5.28 17.65 10.35
C ALA A 120 5.92 16.35 9.84
N LEU A 121 5.95 16.13 8.52
CA LEU A 121 6.57 14.95 7.93
C LEU A 121 8.07 14.88 8.25
N VAL A 122 8.80 16.00 8.17
CA VAL A 122 10.21 16.08 8.54
C VAL A 122 10.40 15.66 9.99
N VAL A 123 9.65 16.21 10.93
CA VAL A 123 9.73 15.85 12.36
C VAL A 123 9.43 14.36 12.57
N LEU A 124 8.47 13.79 11.83
CA LEU A 124 8.09 12.37 11.96
C LEU A 124 9.10 11.40 11.33
N CYS A 125 9.92 11.87 10.40
CA CYS A 125 10.94 11.12 9.67
C CYS A 125 12.36 11.41 10.14
N GLU A 126 12.57 12.43 10.99
CA GLU A 126 13.87 12.70 11.59
C GLU A 126 14.23 11.52 12.50
N ASP A 127 15.35 10.86 12.16
CA ASP A 127 15.99 9.93 13.07
C ASP A 127 16.43 10.75 14.29
N HIS A 128 15.72 10.60 15.40
CA HIS A 128 16.25 11.05 16.67
C HIS A 128 17.47 10.20 17.00
N ASP A 129 18.64 10.70 16.61
CA ASP A 129 19.91 10.21 17.12
C ASP A 129 19.77 10.13 18.65
N PRO A 130 20.05 8.98 19.27
CA PRO A 130 20.05 8.90 20.72
C PRO A 130 21.10 9.91 21.20
N ILE A 131 20.63 11.02 21.76
CA ILE A 131 21.50 12.07 22.29
C ILE A 131 22.42 11.37 23.28
N VAL A 132 23.70 11.27 22.91
CA VAL A 132 24.76 10.71 23.76
C VAL A 132 25.00 11.73 24.88
N THR A 133 24.14 11.73 25.89
CA THR A 133 24.38 12.47 27.12
C THR A 133 25.34 11.66 28.00
N ASP A 134 26.61 12.00 27.86
CA ASP A 134 27.72 11.76 28.78
C ASP A 134 28.31 10.32 28.92
N THR A 135 29.63 10.30 28.80
CA THR A 135 30.54 9.18 28.52
C THR A 135 30.80 8.18 29.66
N THR A 136 29.95 8.13 30.69
CA THR A 136 30.20 7.25 31.86
C THR A 136 29.06 6.30 32.24
N SER A 137 27.89 6.45 31.62
CA SER A 137 26.86 5.42 31.60
C SER A 137 26.82 4.78 30.22
N GLN A 138 26.69 3.46 30.14
CA GLN A 138 26.49 2.75 28.87
C GLN A 138 25.51 3.52 27.97
N PRO A 139 25.78 3.62 26.66
CA PRO A 139 24.85 4.28 25.75
C PRO A 139 23.49 3.60 25.94
N ALA A 140 22.49 4.39 26.33
CA ALA A 140 21.10 3.99 26.18
C ALA A 140 20.85 3.92 24.66
N ILE A 141 21.24 2.79 24.07
CA ILE A 141 20.62 2.23 22.88
C ILE A 141 19.14 2.26 23.24
N GLY A 142 18.35 3.17 22.65
CA GLY A 142 16.98 3.41 23.11
C GLY A 142 16.48 4.84 23.13
N GLY A 143 16.56 5.54 21.99
CA GLY A 143 16.06 6.92 21.89
C GLY A 143 15.35 7.27 20.59
N GLY A 144 15.13 6.30 19.70
CA GLY A 144 14.47 6.52 18.41
C GLY A 144 12.96 6.64 18.57
N GLY A 145 12.47 7.78 19.05
CA GLY A 145 11.05 8.12 19.14
C GLY A 145 10.39 8.39 17.78
N GLY A 146 10.87 7.78 16.69
CA GLY A 146 10.39 8.04 15.34
C GLY A 146 9.18 7.19 14.95
N CYS A 147 8.50 7.61 13.88
CA CYS A 147 7.60 6.74 13.13
C CYS A 147 8.38 5.58 12.52
N ASP A 148 7.77 4.41 12.44
CA ASP A 148 8.38 3.24 11.82
C ASP A 148 8.18 3.26 10.30
N LEU A 149 8.95 2.45 9.56
CA LEU A 149 8.98 2.39 8.10
C LEU A 149 7.57 2.32 7.48
N PRO A 150 6.63 1.46 7.92
CA PRO A 150 5.30 1.42 7.32
C PRO A 150 4.52 2.73 7.53
N LEU A 151 4.58 3.32 8.73
CA LEU A 151 3.88 4.56 9.02
C LEU A 151 4.49 5.72 8.23
N GLN A 152 5.82 5.82 8.20
CA GLN A 152 6.51 6.83 7.41
C GLN A 152 6.10 6.75 5.93
N LYS A 153 6.05 5.54 5.35
CA LYS A 153 5.60 5.34 3.97
C LYS A 153 4.19 5.87 3.74
N TYR A 154 3.23 5.52 4.61
CA TYR A 154 1.85 6.04 4.49
C TYR A 154 1.77 7.57 4.61
N LEU A 155 2.55 8.16 5.51
CA LEU A 155 2.59 9.62 5.68
C LEU A 155 3.23 10.31 4.48
N HIS A 156 4.28 9.71 3.91
CA HIS A 156 4.97 10.21 2.73
C HIS A 156 4.04 10.17 1.49
N ASP A 157 3.38 9.04 1.26
CA ASP A 157 2.42 8.85 0.16
C ASP A 157 1.21 9.79 0.29
N ALA A 158 0.67 9.95 1.51
CA ALA A 158 -0.45 10.87 1.75
C ALA A 158 -0.03 12.34 1.56
N THR A 159 1.17 12.71 2.03
CA THR A 159 1.75 14.04 1.81
C THR A 159 1.97 14.31 0.31
N ALA A 160 2.53 13.34 -0.40
CA ALA A 160 2.71 13.37 -1.85
C ALA A 160 1.40 13.72 -2.56
N SER A 161 0.34 12.96 -2.24
CA SER A 161 -0.98 13.13 -2.84
C SER A 161 -1.52 14.54 -2.63
N VAL A 162 -1.41 15.09 -1.41
CA VAL A 162 -1.87 16.46 -1.10
C VAL A 162 -1.05 17.52 -1.85
N LEU A 163 0.27 17.39 -1.89
CA LEU A 163 1.15 18.36 -2.57
C LEU A 163 0.92 18.34 -4.08
N THR A 164 0.88 17.17 -4.71
CA THR A 164 0.63 17.03 -6.14
C THR A 164 -0.75 17.57 -6.52
N ALA A 165 -1.79 17.25 -5.74
CA ALA A 165 -3.14 17.77 -5.98
C ALA A 165 -3.20 19.30 -5.83
N SER A 166 -2.54 19.85 -4.80
CA SER A 166 -2.50 21.30 -4.54
C SER A 166 -1.73 22.04 -5.63
N ALA A 167 -0.57 21.54 -6.03
CA ALA A 167 0.21 22.10 -7.13
C ALA A 167 -0.59 22.09 -8.45
N SER A 168 -1.28 20.99 -8.73
CA SER A 168 -2.14 20.87 -9.93
C SER A 168 -3.29 21.88 -9.92
N LEU A 169 -3.95 22.06 -8.76
CA LEU A 169 -5.03 23.04 -8.61
C LEU A 169 -4.51 24.47 -8.80
N VAL A 170 -3.46 24.85 -8.07
CA VAL A 170 -2.90 26.22 -8.13
C VAL A 170 -2.33 26.52 -9.53
N GLY A 171 -1.60 25.56 -10.11
CA GLY A 171 -1.02 25.68 -11.45
C GLY A 171 -2.06 25.85 -12.56
N ALA A 172 -3.21 25.15 -12.48
CA ALA A 172 -4.27 25.28 -13.47
C ALA A 172 -4.86 26.69 -13.56
N PHE A 173 -4.87 27.46 -12.47
CA PHE A 173 -5.31 28.85 -12.46
C PHE A 173 -4.20 29.86 -12.79
N ALA A 174 -2.95 29.41 -12.80
CA ALA A 174 -1.76 30.23 -13.09
C ALA A 174 -1.36 30.16 -14.57
N SER A 175 -1.71 29.09 -15.29
CA SER A 175 -1.52 29.01 -16.74
C SER A 175 -2.44 29.99 -17.47
N SER A 176 -1.86 30.81 -18.35
CA SER A 176 -2.51 31.86 -19.15
C SER A 176 -3.66 31.38 -20.06
N ASP A 177 -3.90 30.07 -20.15
CA ASP A 177 -5.01 29.48 -20.88
C ASP A 177 -6.38 29.77 -20.24
N PHE A 178 -6.41 30.31 -19.01
CA PHE A 178 -7.63 30.81 -18.37
C PHE A 178 -8.03 32.23 -18.83
N ASP A 179 -7.14 33.00 -19.46
CA ASP A 179 -7.34 34.42 -19.81
C ASP A 179 -7.92 34.66 -21.22
N ALA A 180 -8.31 33.61 -21.95
CA ALA A 180 -9.04 33.80 -23.20
C ALA A 180 -10.47 34.31 -22.88
N PRO A 181 -10.84 35.57 -23.20
CA PRO A 181 -12.13 36.16 -22.77
C PRO A 181 -13.36 35.57 -23.47
N ALA A 182 -13.19 34.49 -24.23
CA ALA A 182 -14.21 33.81 -25.00
C ALA A 182 -13.81 32.37 -25.36
N LEU A 183 -13.02 31.68 -24.52
CA LEU A 183 -13.12 30.21 -24.55
C LEU A 183 -14.43 29.87 -23.87
N ASN A 184 -15.41 29.62 -24.74
CA ASN A 184 -16.74 29.16 -24.42
C ASN A 184 -16.82 28.45 -23.06
N LEU A 185 -17.90 28.72 -22.33
CA LEU A 185 -18.59 27.74 -21.50
C LEU A 185 -19.01 26.51 -22.35
N THR A 186 -18.12 25.94 -23.17
CA THR A 186 -18.15 24.52 -23.45
C THR A 186 -17.74 23.87 -22.14
N SER A 187 -18.71 23.21 -21.52
CA SER A 187 -18.74 22.30 -20.37
C SER A 187 -17.46 21.57 -19.87
N LYS A 188 -16.26 21.76 -20.42
CA LYS A 188 -15.01 21.11 -19.99
C LYS A 188 -14.17 21.94 -19.00
N GLY A 189 -13.99 23.25 -19.20
CA GLY A 189 -13.14 24.09 -18.32
C GLY A 189 -13.73 24.34 -16.93
N ASP A 190 -15.05 24.56 -16.84
CA ASP A 190 -15.73 24.75 -15.56
C ASP A 190 -15.69 23.52 -14.66
N ASN A 191 -15.66 22.34 -15.27
CA ASN A 191 -15.56 21.07 -14.57
C ASN A 191 -14.14 20.79 -14.10
N GLN A 192 -13.10 21.28 -14.78
CA GLN A 192 -11.71 21.00 -14.41
C GLN A 192 -11.35 21.59 -13.03
N ALA A 193 -11.72 22.85 -12.76
CA ALA A 193 -11.48 23.46 -11.45
C ALA A 193 -12.22 22.72 -10.31
N ALA A 194 -13.46 22.32 -10.56
CA ALA A 194 -14.25 21.55 -9.60
C ALA A 194 -13.65 20.15 -9.38
N GLN A 195 -13.21 19.47 -10.45
CA GLN A 195 -12.53 18.18 -10.39
C GLN A 195 -11.23 18.27 -9.59
N LEU A 196 -10.36 19.23 -9.89
CA LEU A 196 -9.10 19.44 -9.17
C LEU A 196 -9.33 19.78 -7.69
N THR A 197 -10.35 20.58 -7.39
CA THR A 197 -10.78 20.82 -5.99
C THR A 197 -11.19 19.50 -5.32
N GLY A 198 -11.97 18.66 -6.02
CA GLY A 198 -12.36 17.33 -5.53
C GLY A 198 -11.18 16.39 -5.30
N VAL A 199 -10.16 16.44 -6.16
CA VAL A 199 -8.90 15.67 -5.97
C VAL A 199 -8.16 16.16 -4.72
N VAL A 200 -8.04 17.48 -4.52
CA VAL A 200 -7.42 18.05 -3.30
C VAL A 200 -8.20 17.63 -2.04
N TRP A 201 -9.53 17.67 -2.09
CA TRP A 201 -10.36 17.20 -0.98
C TRP A 201 -10.12 15.74 -0.68
N SER A 202 -10.14 14.87 -1.69
CA SER A 202 -9.90 13.44 -1.55
C SER A 202 -8.52 13.15 -0.96
N ALA A 203 -7.48 13.88 -1.41
CA ALA A 203 -6.13 13.73 -0.86
C ALA A 203 -6.06 14.16 0.61
N CYS A 204 -6.65 15.31 0.96
CA CYS A 204 -6.69 15.78 2.35
C CYS A 204 -7.52 14.84 3.24
N ASP A 205 -8.65 14.31 2.74
CA ASP A 205 -9.44 13.31 3.44
C ASP A 205 -8.68 11.99 3.62
N GLY A 206 -7.93 11.57 2.61
CA GLY A 206 -7.01 10.43 2.68
C GLY A 206 -6.04 10.59 3.85
N LEU A 207 -5.38 11.75 3.93
CA LEU A 207 -4.44 12.07 5.00
C LEU A 207 -5.11 12.12 6.39
N ARG A 208 -6.26 12.80 6.52
CA ARG A 208 -6.93 13.01 7.83
C ARG A 208 -7.65 11.77 8.36
N LYS A 209 -8.37 11.07 7.49
CA LYS A 209 -9.35 10.04 7.89
C LYS A 209 -8.82 8.63 7.70
N THR A 210 -7.98 8.43 6.69
CA THR A 210 -7.54 7.08 6.33
C THR A 210 -6.11 6.79 6.77
N CYS A 211 -5.21 7.77 6.75
CA CYS A 211 -3.81 7.56 7.07
C CYS A 211 -3.65 7.03 8.51
N PRO A 212 -2.88 5.95 8.73
CA PRO A 212 -2.62 5.46 10.09
C PRO A 212 -1.96 6.55 10.93
N THR A 213 -2.35 6.64 12.21
CA THR A 213 -1.84 7.64 13.16
C THR A 213 -0.82 7.05 14.14
N ASN A 214 -0.54 5.76 14.03
CA ASN A 214 0.41 5.05 14.88
C ASN A 214 0.95 3.80 14.15
N ASN A 215 2.13 3.36 14.59
CA ASN A 215 2.86 2.26 13.97
C ASN A 215 2.07 0.95 13.98
N ARG A 216 1.38 0.62 15.08
CA ARG A 216 0.52 -0.57 15.17
C ARG A 216 -0.51 -0.62 14.03
N THR A 217 -1.19 0.50 13.81
CA THR A 217 -2.22 0.59 12.77
C THR A 217 -1.60 0.53 11.38
N ALA A 218 -0.43 1.15 11.19
CA ALA A 218 0.31 1.09 9.93
C ALA A 218 0.74 -0.34 9.59
N TYR A 219 1.33 -1.06 10.55
CA TYR A 219 1.71 -2.47 10.40
C TYR A 219 0.55 -3.36 9.98
N ARG A 220 -0.56 -3.27 10.73
CA ARG A 220 -1.78 -4.03 10.43
C ARG A 220 -2.32 -3.71 9.04
N ARG A 221 -2.43 -2.42 8.71
CA ARG A 221 -2.96 -1.99 7.41
C ARG A 221 -2.09 -2.49 6.27
N HIS A 222 -0.77 -2.44 6.41
CA HIS A 222 0.15 -2.92 5.39
C HIS A 222 0.04 -4.43 5.21
N LEU A 223 0.07 -5.21 6.30
CA LEU A 223 -0.09 -6.67 6.20
C LEU A 223 -1.46 -7.07 5.67
N PHE A 224 -2.54 -6.33 5.98
CA PHE A 224 -3.85 -6.59 5.38
C PHE A 224 -3.89 -6.30 3.88
N ARG A 225 -3.18 -5.26 3.41
CA ARG A 225 -3.04 -4.99 1.98
C ARG A 225 -2.32 -6.15 1.29
N VAL A 226 -1.15 -6.53 1.79
CA VAL A 226 -0.36 -7.65 1.25
C VAL A 226 -1.14 -8.96 1.31
N ALA A 227 -1.89 -9.21 2.39
CA ALA A 227 -2.77 -10.36 2.50
C ALA A 227 -3.96 -10.30 1.52
N GLY A 228 -4.41 -9.11 1.15
CA GLY A 228 -5.40 -8.89 0.10
C GLY A 228 -4.85 -9.30 -1.27
N ASP A 229 -3.63 -8.87 -1.60
CA ASP A 229 -2.93 -9.24 -2.83
C ASP A 229 -2.77 -10.78 -2.91
N VAL A 230 -2.38 -11.44 -1.82
CA VAL A 230 -2.31 -12.90 -1.73
C VAL A 230 -3.68 -13.58 -1.91
N ASN A 231 -4.76 -13.04 -1.32
CA ASN A 231 -6.09 -13.62 -1.51
C ASN A 231 -6.56 -13.49 -2.95
N ALA A 232 -6.27 -12.36 -3.62
CA ALA A 232 -6.59 -12.16 -5.02
C ALA A 232 -5.91 -13.23 -5.88
N THR A 233 -4.61 -13.48 -5.67
CA THR A 233 -3.89 -14.58 -6.35
C THR A 233 -4.51 -15.95 -6.03
N ILE A 234 -4.86 -16.24 -4.78
CA ILE A 234 -5.50 -17.51 -4.42
C ILE A 234 -6.85 -17.67 -5.12
N GLU A 235 -7.69 -16.63 -5.13
CA GLU A 235 -9.02 -16.64 -5.74
C GLU A 235 -8.93 -16.82 -7.25
N GLU A 236 -8.05 -16.06 -7.90
CA GLU A 236 -7.79 -16.12 -9.33
C GLU A 236 -7.35 -17.53 -9.77
N PHE A 237 -6.32 -18.10 -9.13
CA PHE A 237 -5.84 -19.44 -9.50
C PHE A 237 -6.76 -20.56 -9.02
N THR A 238 -7.58 -20.35 -7.99
CA THR A 238 -8.65 -21.31 -7.66
C THR A 238 -9.71 -21.34 -8.75
N GLN A 239 -10.11 -20.18 -9.29
CA GLN A 239 -11.06 -20.11 -10.40
C GLN A 239 -10.50 -20.77 -11.67
N MET A 240 -9.21 -20.61 -11.98
CA MET A 240 -8.57 -21.32 -13.08
C MET A 240 -8.55 -22.84 -12.85
N LEU A 241 -8.25 -23.30 -11.64
CA LEU A 241 -8.30 -24.73 -11.29
C LEU A 241 -9.71 -25.32 -11.42
N ASP A 242 -10.75 -24.52 -11.18
CA ASP A 242 -12.15 -24.94 -11.30
C ASP A 242 -12.61 -25.08 -12.76
N GLN A 243 -11.89 -24.49 -13.73
CA GLN A 243 -12.17 -24.65 -15.17
C GLN A 243 -11.79 -26.05 -15.70
N GLY A 244 -10.94 -26.78 -14.98
CA GLY A 244 -10.60 -28.17 -15.30
C GLY A 244 -9.37 -28.33 -16.18
N VAL A 245 -9.29 -29.50 -16.82
CA VAL A 245 -8.15 -29.89 -17.66
C VAL A 245 -8.45 -29.47 -19.10
N ARG A 246 -7.43 -29.04 -19.83
CA ARG A 246 -7.51 -28.85 -21.29
C ARG A 246 -8.00 -30.15 -21.93
N GLU A 247 -9.07 -30.08 -22.71
CA GLU A 247 -9.47 -31.22 -23.54
C GLU A 247 -8.35 -31.43 -24.55
N GLU A 248 -7.48 -32.41 -24.31
CA GLU A 248 -6.56 -32.82 -25.36
C GLU A 248 -7.43 -33.42 -26.46
N ASP A 249 -7.56 -32.70 -27.57
CA ASP A 249 -8.09 -33.21 -28.83
C ASP A 249 -7.67 -34.69 -28.94
N GLU A 250 -8.62 -35.62 -28.80
CA GLU A 250 -8.45 -37.03 -29.12
C GLU A 250 -8.27 -37.17 -30.65
N LYS A 251 -7.32 -36.45 -31.26
CA LYS A 251 -6.85 -36.65 -32.62
C LYS A 251 -5.86 -37.81 -32.65
N ASN A 252 -6.37 -38.98 -32.28
CA ASN A 252 -5.82 -40.24 -32.76
C ASN A 252 -6.93 -41.29 -32.85
N GLY A 253 -7.74 -41.18 -33.90
CA GLY A 253 -8.44 -42.34 -34.45
C GLY A 253 -9.91 -42.15 -34.77
N GLU A 254 -10.19 -41.47 -35.88
CA GLU A 254 -10.99 -41.97 -37.01
C GLU A 254 -11.44 -40.76 -37.83
N VAL A 255 -10.97 -40.68 -39.06
CA VAL A 255 -11.61 -39.87 -40.10
C VAL A 255 -12.91 -40.61 -40.42
N PRO A 256 -14.12 -40.08 -40.11
CA PRO A 256 -15.31 -40.59 -40.74
C PRO A 256 -15.28 -40.08 -42.17
N ASP A 257 -15.21 -41.02 -43.11
CA ASP A 257 -15.34 -40.76 -44.54
C ASP A 257 -16.51 -39.81 -44.81
N GLU A 258 -16.21 -38.84 -45.67
CA GLU A 258 -17.07 -38.01 -46.51
C GLU A 258 -18.57 -38.39 -46.49
N ASP A 259 -19.41 -37.51 -45.96
CA ASP A 259 -20.75 -37.33 -46.52
C ASP A 259 -21.04 -35.84 -46.68
N GLU A 260 -21.21 -35.46 -47.95
CA GLU A 260 -21.50 -34.12 -48.43
C GLU A 260 -22.85 -33.65 -47.89
N GLY A 261 -22.85 -32.60 -47.07
CA GLY A 261 -24.06 -32.02 -46.50
C GLY A 261 -23.89 -30.54 -46.18
N ASP A 262 -23.83 -29.75 -47.25
CA ASP A 262 -24.16 -28.31 -47.37
C ASP A 262 -24.97 -27.74 -46.20
N ASP A 263 -24.35 -26.92 -45.34
CA ASP A 263 -24.99 -25.81 -44.61
C ASP A 263 -23.90 -24.86 -44.07
N ASP A 264 -23.68 -23.77 -44.81
CA ASP A 264 -22.88 -22.60 -44.44
C ASP A 264 -23.52 -21.88 -43.22
N ASP A 265 -23.30 -22.39 -42.02
CA ASP A 265 -23.46 -21.61 -40.77
C ASP A 265 -22.13 -21.67 -40.01
N ASP A 266 -21.16 -20.92 -40.53
CA ASP A 266 -19.87 -20.61 -39.90
C ASP A 266 -20.14 -19.81 -38.60
N GLY A 267 -20.56 -20.58 -37.60
CA GLY A 267 -21.08 -20.12 -36.33
C GLY A 267 -20.05 -19.28 -35.60
N TRP A 268 -20.53 -18.14 -35.09
CA TRP A 268 -19.86 -17.38 -34.03
C TRP A 268 -19.41 -18.24 -32.82
N ASP A 269 -19.94 -19.46 -32.69
CA ASP A 269 -19.54 -20.45 -31.70
C ASP A 269 -18.14 -21.04 -31.95
N ASP A 270 -17.58 -21.07 -33.17
CA ASP A 270 -16.20 -21.54 -33.41
C ASP A 270 -15.15 -20.45 -33.10
N PHE A 271 -15.54 -19.17 -33.22
CA PHE A 271 -14.72 -18.04 -32.75
C PHE A 271 -14.78 -17.89 -31.21
N CYS A 272 -15.76 -18.50 -30.55
CA CYS A 272 -15.95 -18.51 -29.08
C CYS A 272 -15.67 -19.87 -28.42
N ALA A 273 -15.48 -20.94 -29.21
CA ALA A 273 -14.75 -22.14 -28.85
C ALA A 273 -13.28 -21.72 -28.80
N GLY A 274 -12.91 -21.01 -27.75
CA GLY A 274 -12.59 -21.71 -26.53
C GLY A 274 -11.09 -21.76 -26.60
N ASP A 275 -10.49 -20.71 -26.06
CA ASP A 275 -9.06 -20.46 -26.01
C ASP A 275 -8.44 -21.59 -25.12
N GLU A 276 -8.37 -22.82 -25.66
CA GLU A 276 -7.92 -24.05 -24.99
C GLU A 276 -6.47 -23.93 -24.51
N ASP A 277 -5.71 -23.02 -25.13
CA ASP A 277 -4.35 -22.64 -24.75
C ASP A 277 -4.25 -22.02 -23.34
N PHE A 278 -5.37 -21.63 -22.73
CA PHE A 278 -5.44 -21.04 -21.40
C PHE A 278 -5.84 -22.03 -20.29
N LEU A 279 -5.98 -23.32 -20.60
CA LEU A 279 -6.27 -24.38 -19.63
C LEU A 279 -5.00 -25.17 -19.26
N TYR A 280 -4.96 -25.66 -18.01
CA TYR A 280 -3.89 -26.55 -17.56
C TYR A 280 -4.01 -27.94 -18.20
N SER A 281 -2.90 -28.53 -18.61
CA SER A 281 -2.81 -29.99 -18.79
C SER A 281 -2.96 -30.72 -17.45
N GLU A 282 -3.23 -32.03 -17.48
CA GLU A 282 -3.43 -32.82 -16.26
C GLU A 282 -2.23 -32.73 -15.30
N VAL A 283 -1.01 -32.70 -15.85
CA VAL A 283 0.21 -32.65 -15.04
C VAL A 283 0.50 -31.24 -14.50
N GLU A 284 0.24 -30.19 -15.29
CA GLU A 284 0.36 -28.80 -14.83
C GLU A 284 -0.65 -28.47 -13.72
N LEU A 285 -1.82 -29.08 -13.78
CA LEU A 285 -2.89 -28.86 -12.82
C LEU A 285 -2.47 -29.30 -11.40
N ASP A 286 -1.70 -30.39 -11.27
CA ASP A 286 -1.12 -30.80 -9.98
C ASP A 286 -0.12 -29.76 -9.43
N VAL A 287 0.72 -29.19 -10.30
CA VAL A 287 1.67 -28.12 -9.91
C VAL A 287 0.92 -26.87 -9.47
N ALA A 288 -0.09 -26.44 -10.23
CA ALA A 288 -0.92 -25.29 -9.92
C ALA A 288 -1.69 -25.48 -8.59
N ARG A 289 -2.27 -26.67 -8.34
CA ARG A 289 -2.91 -27.01 -7.06
C ARG A 289 -1.95 -26.89 -5.87
N ALA A 290 -0.74 -27.42 -6.01
CA ALA A 290 0.26 -27.38 -4.96
C ALA A 290 0.74 -25.94 -4.70
N ALA A 291 0.95 -25.15 -5.76
CA ALA A 291 1.33 -23.74 -5.67
C ALA A 291 0.23 -22.87 -5.01
N VAL A 292 -1.05 -23.10 -5.33
CA VAL A 292 -2.18 -22.47 -4.63
C VAL A 292 -2.21 -22.90 -3.16
N GLY A 293 -1.90 -24.16 -2.86
CA GLY A 293 -1.72 -24.65 -1.50
C GLY A 293 -0.62 -23.89 -0.74
N LEU A 294 0.50 -23.61 -1.40
CA LEU A 294 1.59 -22.81 -0.84
C LEU A 294 1.16 -21.36 -0.60
N ALA A 295 0.45 -20.72 -1.53
CA ALA A 295 -0.14 -19.39 -1.35
C ALA A 295 -1.08 -19.32 -0.13
N LYS A 296 -1.92 -20.35 0.07
CA LYS A 296 -2.77 -20.48 1.26
C LYS A 296 -1.95 -20.58 2.55
N CYS A 297 -0.82 -21.28 2.52
CA CYS A 297 0.10 -21.32 3.67
C CYS A 297 0.70 -19.94 3.96
N SER A 298 1.12 -19.21 2.93
CA SER A 298 1.59 -17.82 3.01
C SER A 298 0.56 -16.89 3.65
N ARG A 299 -0.71 -17.03 3.27
CA ARG A 299 -1.81 -16.28 3.88
C ARG A 299 -1.97 -16.57 5.37
N GLY A 300 -1.81 -17.83 5.76
CA GLY A 300 -1.78 -18.25 7.16
C GLY A 300 -0.62 -17.63 7.94
N ALA A 301 0.57 -17.56 7.33
CA ALA A 301 1.77 -17.01 7.96
C ALA A 301 1.57 -15.53 8.30
N MET A 302 0.91 -14.77 7.44
CA MET A 302 0.56 -13.37 7.71
C MET A 302 -0.38 -13.20 8.91
N ASN A 303 -1.34 -14.13 9.12
CA ASN A 303 -2.19 -14.10 10.31
C ASN A 303 -1.39 -14.36 11.59
N VAL A 304 -0.44 -15.30 11.54
CA VAL A 304 0.51 -15.54 12.63
C VAL A 304 1.35 -14.28 12.88
N ALA A 305 1.88 -13.66 11.83
CA ALA A 305 2.68 -12.44 11.93
C ALA A 305 1.91 -11.31 12.63
N LEU A 306 0.66 -11.07 12.22
CA LEU A 306 -0.22 -10.07 12.84
C LEU A 306 -0.41 -10.33 14.34
N ALA A 307 -0.73 -11.58 14.71
CA ALA A 307 -0.91 -11.96 16.11
C ALA A 307 0.39 -11.80 16.93
N SER A 308 1.52 -12.22 16.37
CA SER A 308 2.84 -12.12 16.98
C SER A 308 3.27 -10.67 17.21
N ILE A 309 3.14 -9.81 16.20
CA ILE A 309 3.47 -8.39 16.27
C ILE A 309 2.59 -7.69 17.33
N ASP A 310 1.30 -7.97 17.33
CA ASP A 310 0.38 -7.41 18.33
C ASP A 310 0.75 -7.86 19.76
N ALA A 311 1.07 -9.15 19.95
CA ALA A 311 1.47 -9.67 21.25
C ALA A 311 2.77 -9.03 21.76
N ALA A 312 3.80 -8.95 20.91
CA ALA A 312 5.05 -8.29 21.28
C ALA A 312 4.86 -6.80 21.54
N GLY A 313 4.07 -6.11 20.71
CA GLY A 313 3.74 -4.70 20.91
C GLY A 313 3.02 -4.45 22.23
N MET A 314 2.05 -5.28 22.59
CA MET A 314 1.35 -5.17 23.88
C MET A 314 2.28 -5.43 25.06
N LYS A 315 3.15 -6.45 24.99
CA LYS A 315 4.15 -6.73 26.04
C LYS A 315 5.15 -5.58 26.18
N ALA A 316 5.60 -5.02 25.07
CA ALA A 316 6.53 -3.88 25.04
C ALA A 316 5.96 -2.60 25.68
N VAL A 317 4.64 -2.39 25.60
CA VAL A 317 3.98 -1.25 26.28
C VAL A 317 4.00 -1.41 27.80
N THR A 318 3.82 -2.63 28.30
CA THR A 318 3.79 -2.92 29.75
C THR A 318 5.15 -3.25 30.35
N CYS A 319 6.20 -3.29 29.53
CA CYS A 319 7.53 -3.71 29.97
C CYS A 319 8.32 -2.49 30.46
N ASP A 320 8.69 -2.51 31.75
CA ASP A 320 9.51 -1.46 32.37
C ASP A 320 10.99 -1.55 31.97
N ASP A 321 11.46 -2.74 31.57
CA ASP A 321 12.83 -2.96 31.14
C ASP A 321 12.99 -2.49 29.68
N VAL A 322 13.72 -1.39 29.51
CA VAL A 322 14.03 -0.76 28.22
C VAL A 322 14.69 -1.74 27.25
N THR A 323 15.59 -2.58 27.75
CA THR A 323 16.37 -3.54 26.95
C THR A 323 15.46 -4.66 26.40
N ILE A 324 14.55 -5.15 27.25
CA ILE A 324 13.55 -6.15 26.86
C ILE A 324 12.58 -5.55 25.84
N LYS A 325 12.11 -4.33 26.11
CA LYS A 325 11.19 -3.61 25.24
C LYS A 325 11.75 -3.44 23.83
N GLU A 326 12.99 -3.00 23.70
CA GLU A 326 13.66 -2.86 22.40
C GLU A 326 13.80 -4.17 21.65
N ASN A 327 14.16 -5.25 22.36
CA ASN A 327 14.27 -6.57 21.77
C ASN A 327 12.92 -7.04 21.20
N LEU A 328 11.83 -6.86 21.93
CA LEU A 328 10.48 -7.23 21.47
C LEU A 328 10.08 -6.45 20.21
N LEU A 329 10.41 -5.16 20.17
CA LEU A 329 10.09 -4.28 19.04
C LEU A 329 10.94 -4.59 17.81
N ALA A 330 12.23 -4.84 18.00
CA ALA A 330 13.12 -5.30 16.93
C ALA A 330 12.68 -6.66 16.37
N TRP A 331 12.27 -7.59 17.25
CA TRP A 331 11.70 -8.87 16.84
C TRP A 331 10.40 -8.69 16.04
N ALA A 332 9.48 -7.84 16.49
CA ALA A 332 8.25 -7.54 15.76
C ALA A 332 8.52 -6.96 14.36
N SER A 333 9.54 -6.12 14.21
CA SER A 333 10.02 -5.64 12.92
C SER A 333 10.48 -6.77 12.00
N ALA A 334 11.29 -7.69 12.53
CA ALA A 334 11.80 -8.82 11.77
C ALA A 334 10.67 -9.75 11.31
N VAL A 335 9.70 -10.02 12.20
CA VAL A 335 8.48 -10.78 11.87
C VAL A 335 7.70 -10.09 10.75
N PHE A 336 7.52 -8.77 10.83
CA PHE A 336 6.85 -8.01 9.78
C PHE A 336 7.57 -8.09 8.44
N SER A 337 8.88 -7.82 8.40
CA SER A 337 9.66 -7.87 7.16
C SER A 337 9.62 -9.26 6.51
N ALA A 338 9.67 -10.31 7.33
CA ALA A 338 9.54 -11.68 6.84
C ALA A 338 8.14 -11.95 6.26
N ALA A 339 7.07 -11.48 6.92
CA ALA A 339 5.70 -11.63 6.44
C ALA A 339 5.42 -10.81 5.16
N GLU A 340 5.99 -9.62 5.04
CA GLU A 340 5.91 -8.81 3.82
C GLU A 340 6.58 -9.54 2.65
N LYS A 341 7.80 -10.06 2.85
CA LYS A 341 8.53 -10.83 1.84
C LYS A 341 7.74 -12.05 1.35
N ILE A 342 7.12 -12.79 2.28
CA ILE A 342 6.24 -13.93 1.95
C ILE A 342 5.11 -13.52 1.01
N GLY A 343 4.54 -12.33 1.20
CA GLY A 343 3.43 -11.87 0.36
C GLY A 343 3.86 -11.43 -1.02
N THR A 344 4.96 -10.67 -1.12
CA THR A 344 5.52 -10.26 -2.41
C THR A 344 5.89 -11.47 -3.26
N ASN A 345 6.56 -12.46 -2.67
CA ASN A 345 6.95 -13.67 -3.37
C ASN A 345 5.73 -14.46 -3.92
N VAL A 346 4.55 -14.39 -3.28
CA VAL A 346 3.31 -15.00 -3.82
C VAL A 346 2.86 -14.33 -5.09
N THR A 347 2.93 -13.01 -5.17
CA THR A 347 2.64 -12.28 -6.40
C THR A 347 3.64 -12.64 -7.50
N ASP A 348 4.92 -12.78 -7.15
CA ASP A 348 5.98 -13.13 -8.09
C ASP A 348 5.75 -14.52 -8.71
N PHE A 349 5.58 -15.58 -7.90
CA PHE A 349 5.31 -16.90 -8.48
C PHE A 349 3.91 -17.01 -9.07
N GLY A 350 2.93 -16.25 -8.56
CA GLY A 350 1.58 -16.19 -9.12
C GLY A 350 1.59 -15.76 -10.59
N SER A 351 2.44 -14.80 -10.96
CA SER A 351 2.58 -14.38 -12.37
C SER A 351 3.10 -15.49 -13.31
N LEU A 352 3.73 -16.53 -12.76
CA LEU A 352 4.30 -17.67 -13.48
C LEU A 352 3.36 -18.89 -13.51
N LEU A 353 2.16 -18.79 -12.93
CA LEU A 353 1.20 -19.89 -12.85
C LEU A 353 0.19 -19.90 -14.00
N TYR A 354 0.18 -18.92 -14.91
CA TYR A 354 -0.73 -18.96 -16.06
C TYR A 354 -0.30 -20.04 -17.08
N PRO A 355 -1.24 -20.80 -17.66
CA PRO A 355 -0.93 -21.75 -18.73
C PRO A 355 -0.44 -21.10 -20.04
N PRO A 356 0.32 -21.84 -20.87
CA PRO A 356 1.01 -23.08 -20.53
C PRO A 356 2.15 -22.81 -19.54
N LEU A 357 2.37 -23.70 -18.57
CA LEU A 357 3.42 -23.50 -17.58
C LEU A 357 4.79 -23.73 -18.23
N GLU A 358 5.64 -22.70 -18.19
CA GLU A 358 7.03 -22.77 -18.69
C GLU A 358 7.93 -23.58 -17.72
N ILE A 359 7.77 -24.91 -17.74
CA ILE A 359 8.46 -25.83 -16.82
C ILE A 359 9.77 -26.37 -17.41
N ILE A 360 9.88 -26.31 -18.73
CA ILE A 360 11.04 -26.73 -19.52
C ILE A 360 11.78 -25.45 -19.96
N SER A 361 13.03 -25.26 -19.52
CA SER A 361 13.89 -24.24 -20.12
C SER A 361 14.41 -24.77 -21.46
N GLU A 362 14.25 -24.01 -22.54
CA GLU A 362 14.94 -24.29 -23.81
C GLU A 362 16.46 -24.11 -23.62
N GLY A 363 17.13 -25.13 -23.08
CA GLY A 363 18.57 -25.15 -22.81
C GLY A 363 18.91 -26.07 -21.64
N GLU A 364 19.85 -27.00 -21.86
CA GLU A 364 20.15 -28.17 -21.00
C GLU A 364 20.65 -27.88 -19.56
N GLU A 365 20.71 -26.63 -19.08
CA GLU A 365 21.22 -26.32 -17.72
C GLU A 365 20.49 -25.18 -16.98
N GLY A 366 19.33 -24.71 -17.47
CA GLY A 366 18.55 -23.65 -16.81
C GLY A 366 17.61 -24.16 -15.70
N GLU A 367 17.69 -23.60 -14.49
CA GLU A 367 16.64 -23.78 -13.48
C GLU A 367 15.36 -23.06 -13.94
N CYS A 368 14.22 -23.76 -13.94
CA CYS A 368 12.93 -23.21 -14.34
C CYS A 368 12.54 -22.04 -13.43
N ALA A 369 12.10 -20.93 -14.01
CA ALA A 369 11.74 -19.72 -13.27
C ALA A 369 10.65 -19.99 -12.21
N LEU A 370 9.66 -20.83 -12.53
CA LEU A 370 8.63 -21.24 -11.59
C LEU A 370 9.21 -22.06 -10.42
N VAL A 371 10.15 -22.97 -10.68
CA VAL A 371 10.85 -23.73 -9.63
C VAL A 371 11.58 -22.79 -8.68
N LEU A 372 12.35 -21.85 -9.22
CA LEU A 372 13.09 -20.85 -8.45
C LEU A 372 12.16 -19.98 -7.60
N ALA A 373 11.04 -19.56 -8.16
CA ALA A 373 10.05 -18.74 -7.46
C ALA A 373 9.37 -19.52 -6.31
N LEU A 374 9.00 -20.78 -6.54
CA LEU A 374 8.42 -21.67 -5.52
C LEU A 374 9.42 -22.00 -4.40
N GLN A 375 10.69 -22.24 -4.74
CA GLN A 375 11.76 -22.45 -3.76
C GLN A 375 12.00 -21.18 -2.93
N SER A 376 12.09 -20.01 -3.59
CA SER A 376 12.21 -18.72 -2.91
C SER A 376 11.04 -18.46 -1.95
N GLN A 377 9.81 -18.81 -2.34
CA GLN A 377 8.64 -18.74 -1.47
C GLN A 377 8.77 -19.64 -0.24
N HIS A 378 9.17 -20.90 -0.45
CA HIS A 378 9.35 -21.85 0.64
C HIS A 378 10.44 -21.40 1.61
N ASP A 379 11.57 -20.92 1.11
CA ASP A 379 12.68 -20.44 1.94
C ASP A 379 12.28 -19.19 2.74
N ALA A 380 11.48 -18.30 2.14
CA ALA A 380 10.87 -17.18 2.85
C ALA A 380 9.94 -17.65 3.98
N LEU A 381 9.15 -18.70 3.76
CA LEU A 381 8.30 -19.30 4.79
C LEU A 381 9.11 -19.96 5.91
N ILE A 382 10.16 -20.73 5.58
CA ILE A 382 11.06 -21.30 6.59
C ILE A 382 11.72 -20.20 7.40
N SER A 383 12.27 -19.19 6.75
CA SER A 383 12.89 -18.04 7.41
C SER A 383 11.91 -17.29 8.30
N PHE A 384 10.64 -17.17 7.89
CA PHE A 384 9.61 -16.58 8.75
C PHE A 384 9.34 -17.43 10.00
N PHE A 385 9.19 -18.75 9.84
CA PHE A 385 8.95 -19.61 10.99
C PHE A 385 10.14 -19.69 11.93
N SER A 386 11.38 -19.57 11.44
CA SER A 386 12.55 -19.49 12.32
C SER A 386 12.61 -18.17 13.09
N VAL A 387 12.11 -17.07 12.53
CA VAL A 387 11.98 -15.79 13.24
C VAL A 387 10.84 -15.83 14.28
N VAL A 388 9.71 -16.44 13.95
CA VAL A 388 8.52 -16.49 14.83
C VAL A 388 8.65 -17.55 15.93
N ILE A 389 9.15 -18.73 15.59
CA ILE A 389 9.30 -19.87 16.50
C ILE A 389 10.73 -19.88 17.01
N CYS A 390 10.98 -19.14 18.10
CA CYS A 390 12.18 -19.35 18.91
C CYS A 390 11.95 -20.61 19.76
N ASP A 391 12.17 -21.81 19.20
CA ASP A 391 12.09 -23.04 20.01
C ASP A 391 13.38 -23.19 20.83
N GLU A 392 13.25 -23.17 22.16
CA GLU A 392 14.35 -23.38 23.12
C GLU A 392 14.68 -24.88 23.31
N ASN A 393 13.90 -25.81 22.77
CA ASN A 393 13.97 -27.24 23.13
C ASN A 393 14.03 -28.18 21.91
N ASP A 394 15.06 -28.06 21.07
CA ASP A 394 15.37 -29.10 20.08
C ASP A 394 16.88 -29.42 20.15
N ASP A 395 17.32 -29.93 21.32
CA ASP A 395 18.68 -30.44 21.55
C ASP A 395 19.06 -31.62 20.62
N ASP A 396 18.12 -32.13 19.80
CA ASP A 396 18.30 -33.29 18.94
C ASP A 396 18.02 -33.05 17.44
N LYS A 397 18.09 -31.81 16.93
CA LYS A 397 18.06 -31.58 15.47
C LYS A 397 19.23 -30.73 14.99
N GLU A 398 20.12 -31.40 14.27
CA GLU A 398 21.06 -30.77 13.33
C GLU A 398 20.32 -29.73 12.47
N TRP A 399 20.55 -28.45 12.78
CA TRP A 399 20.30 -27.34 11.87
C TRP A 399 21.46 -27.28 10.88
N ILE A 400 21.23 -27.73 9.64
CA ILE A 400 22.15 -27.51 8.52
C ILE A 400 22.19 -25.99 8.26
N GLY A 401 23.40 -25.43 8.35
CA GLY A 401 23.63 -24.02 8.55
C GLY A 401 23.23 -23.10 7.40
N PHE A 402 22.96 -21.84 7.75
CA PHE A 402 23.55 -20.66 7.11
C PHE A 402 23.33 -19.44 8.02
N HIS A 403 24.39 -18.63 8.12
CA HIS A 403 24.52 -17.32 8.80
C HIS A 403 24.74 -17.26 10.32
N GLU A 404 25.98 -17.58 10.74
CA GLU A 404 26.50 -17.36 12.10
C GLU A 404 26.84 -15.90 12.46
N ASP A 405 26.88 -14.95 11.52
CA ASP A 405 27.29 -13.57 11.85
C ASP A 405 26.16 -12.64 12.34
N LEU A 406 24.89 -13.00 12.15
CA LEU A 406 23.76 -12.18 12.64
C LEU A 406 23.19 -12.67 13.98
N PHE A 407 23.54 -13.89 14.41
CA PHE A 407 22.94 -14.56 15.57
C PHE A 407 23.71 -14.34 16.89
N PHE A 408 25.00 -14.03 16.82
CA PHE A 408 25.84 -13.89 18.03
C PHE A 408 25.55 -12.64 18.89
N LYS A 409 24.70 -11.71 18.44
CA LYS A 409 24.22 -10.59 19.29
C LYS A 409 22.88 -10.85 19.98
N ILE A 410 22.14 -11.88 19.57
CA ILE A 410 20.84 -12.23 20.18
C ILE A 410 20.99 -13.41 21.16
N LYS A 411 21.96 -14.31 20.95
CA LYS A 411 22.16 -15.53 21.76
C LYS A 411 22.66 -15.30 23.20
N ASP A 412 23.09 -14.09 23.55
CA ASP A 412 23.62 -13.76 24.89
C ASP A 412 22.56 -13.22 25.88
N ARG A 413 21.27 -13.19 25.52
CA ARG A 413 20.18 -12.69 26.39
C ARG A 413 19.22 -13.80 26.86
N ARG A 414 19.76 -14.89 27.41
CA ARG A 414 19.04 -16.08 27.93
C ARG A 414 18.25 -15.85 29.23
N ASN A 415 17.36 -14.87 29.30
CA ASN A 415 16.44 -14.73 30.47
C ASN A 415 15.07 -14.15 30.09
N LEU A 416 14.64 -14.31 28.84
CA LEU A 416 13.37 -13.80 28.37
C LEU A 416 12.42 -14.95 28.00
N GLU A 417 11.70 -15.46 29.00
CA GLU A 417 10.47 -16.23 28.78
C GLU A 417 9.42 -15.28 28.14
N PHE A 418 9.46 -15.15 26.82
CA PHE A 418 8.33 -14.64 26.03
C PHE A 418 7.72 -15.80 25.27
N GLU A 419 6.77 -16.46 25.93
CA GLU A 419 5.92 -17.44 25.28
C GLU A 419 4.88 -16.69 24.42
N LEU A 420 4.88 -16.98 23.12
CA LEU A 420 3.74 -16.68 22.27
C LEU A 420 2.49 -17.37 22.85
N PRO A 421 1.28 -16.80 22.68
CA PRO A 421 0.07 -17.52 23.05
C PRO A 421 0.06 -18.93 22.45
N ASP A 422 -0.27 -19.95 23.25
CA ASP A 422 -0.19 -21.37 22.85
C ASP A 422 -0.82 -21.65 21.48
N ALA A 423 -1.97 -21.02 21.20
CA ALA A 423 -2.69 -21.14 19.93
C ALA A 423 -1.89 -20.61 18.72
N THR A 424 -1.11 -19.53 18.89
CA THR A 424 -0.27 -18.95 17.83
C THR A 424 0.94 -19.84 17.55
N SER A 425 1.56 -20.39 18.61
CA SER A 425 2.67 -21.33 18.49
C SER A 425 2.25 -22.64 17.82
N GLU A 426 1.13 -23.23 18.25
CA GLU A 426 0.60 -24.45 17.65
C GLU A 426 0.22 -24.25 16.16
N LEU A 427 -0.39 -23.11 15.83
CA LEU A 427 -0.72 -22.76 14.45
C LEU A 427 0.55 -22.62 13.58
N ALA A 428 1.59 -21.96 14.09
CA ALA A 428 2.85 -21.82 13.38
C ALA A 428 3.51 -23.17 13.10
N LYS A 429 3.50 -24.11 14.07
CA LYS A 429 4.00 -25.47 13.89
C LYS A 429 3.22 -26.25 12.82
N LYS A 430 1.88 -26.21 12.87
CA LYS A 430 1.02 -26.85 11.85
C LYS A 430 1.26 -26.28 10.45
N LEU A 431 1.41 -24.96 10.35
CA LEU A 431 1.62 -24.27 9.09
C LEU A 431 2.99 -24.58 8.48
N SER A 432 4.04 -24.63 9.30
CA SER A 432 5.39 -25.03 8.87
C SER A 432 5.39 -26.44 8.27
N LEU A 433 4.71 -27.39 8.92
CA LEU A 433 4.57 -28.75 8.39
C LEU A 433 3.81 -28.77 7.06
N ALA A 434 2.69 -28.05 6.97
CA ALA A 434 1.91 -27.95 5.74
C ALA A 434 2.72 -27.37 4.58
N THR A 435 3.51 -26.31 4.82
CA THR A 435 4.39 -25.70 3.81
C THR A 435 5.38 -26.70 3.22
N LYS A 436 6.03 -27.52 4.05
CA LYS A 436 6.98 -28.56 3.59
C LYS A 436 6.28 -29.59 2.71
N THR A 437 5.08 -30.00 3.09
CA THR A 437 4.28 -30.93 2.29
C THR A 437 3.90 -30.33 0.93
N ARG A 438 3.43 -29.08 0.90
CA ARG A 438 3.00 -28.42 -0.35
C ARG A 438 4.14 -28.15 -1.32
N LEU A 439 5.32 -27.72 -0.83
CA LEU A 439 6.48 -27.57 -1.71
C LEU A 439 6.87 -28.93 -2.32
N LYS A 440 6.91 -29.99 -1.50
CA LYS A 440 7.26 -31.32 -1.99
C LYS A 440 6.31 -31.78 -3.09
N GLU A 441 5.01 -31.60 -2.91
CA GLU A 441 3.99 -31.92 -3.92
C GLU A 441 4.22 -31.12 -5.22
N ALA A 442 4.51 -29.82 -5.14
CA ALA A 442 4.76 -28.98 -6.32
C ALA A 442 6.01 -29.44 -7.09
N LEU A 443 7.12 -29.70 -6.39
CA LEU A 443 8.38 -30.13 -7.00
C LEU A 443 8.26 -31.54 -7.61
N GLU A 444 7.55 -32.46 -6.95
CA GLU A 444 7.26 -33.78 -7.52
C GLU A 444 6.38 -33.67 -8.77
N GLY A 445 5.42 -32.75 -8.81
CA GLY A 445 4.63 -32.45 -10.01
C GLY A 445 5.50 -31.95 -11.16
N ILE A 446 6.37 -30.97 -10.90
CA ILE A 446 7.31 -30.43 -11.89
C ILE A 446 8.25 -31.51 -12.44
N LEU A 447 8.74 -32.41 -11.58
CA LEU A 447 9.60 -33.53 -11.99
C LEU A 447 8.88 -34.59 -12.83
N LYS A 448 7.55 -34.66 -12.79
CA LYS A 448 6.78 -35.55 -13.69
C LYS A 448 6.59 -34.95 -15.09
N ILE A 449 6.65 -33.62 -15.20
CA ILE A 449 6.47 -32.87 -16.45
C ILE A 449 7.77 -32.88 -17.26
N ARG A 450 8.91 -32.79 -16.57
CA ARG A 450 10.25 -33.02 -17.14
C ARG A 450 10.47 -34.49 -17.43
#